data_AF-A0A7C8AKG0-F1
#
_entry.id   AF-A0A7C8AKG0-F1
#
_cell.length_a   1.000
_cell.length_b   1.000
_cell.length_c   1.000
_cell.angle_alpha   90.00
_cell.angle_beta   90.00
_cell.angle_gamma   90.00
#
_symmetry.space_group_name_H-M   'P 1'
#
loop_
_entity.id
_entity.type
_entity.pdbx_description
1 polymer ?
#
loop_
_entity_poly.entity_id
_entity_poly.type
_entity_poly.pdbx_seq_one_letter_code
_entity_poly.pdbx_strand_id
1 'polypeptide(L)'
;MEWTKETYEASVSSRCWWYTRYGDGGDPAREYGCDIAADTELRQIVEMEHELDGVPEWAQQVVERSINFLPGCGHYLFPQPQLEAVSAIGSETPPDFVHGCYTVERERKRQMMDYVLCLDAWLAGGSPDAVGAELMALGYRQIDWPKVCSDLWKVLGKRTELKELLIERLIHSQRWKIKQMAWEDDLAPAFGRDEYLGDYAASGCEIDGCTYVSRPLPNFVEDASPRVQKLEARLAEICPDWEWFRYTIQYGWLCAPKAFRFLERLLWAIGKERRAVHTHDNPLETGDKVPGFLQCVDTYPNPDEVTGWQRAFVAALRGWWRGERLEGNVANEVNQRLGEPTPVKRWLVRLLVHKLELGDTRHVAPG
;
A
#
# COMPACT_ATOMS: atom_id res chain seq x y z
N MET A 1 16.68 7.62 33.08
CA MET A 1 17.43 7.11 31.92
C MET A 1 17.87 8.28 31.07
N GLU A 2 19.07 8.23 30.48
CA GLU A 2 19.52 9.28 29.56
C GLU A 2 18.88 9.06 28.18
N TRP A 3 18.25 10.10 27.62
CA TRP A 3 17.66 10.07 26.28
C TRP A 3 18.76 10.29 25.24
N THR A 4 19.23 9.19 24.65
CA THR A 4 20.32 9.17 23.69
C THR A 4 19.92 8.38 22.45
N LYS A 5 20.72 8.51 21.38
CA LYS A 5 20.52 7.76 20.14
C LYS A 5 20.56 6.26 20.39
N GLU A 6 21.55 5.86 21.16
CA GLU A 6 21.81 4.48 21.53
C GLU A 6 20.64 3.92 22.35
N THR A 7 20.10 4.72 23.29
CA THR A 7 18.90 4.35 24.06
C THR A 7 17.70 4.13 23.14
N TYR A 8 17.46 5.04 22.20
CA TYR A 8 16.34 4.90 21.27
C TYR A 8 16.52 3.70 20.34
N GLU A 9 17.64 3.59 19.62
CA GLU A 9 17.88 2.53 18.64
C GLU A 9 17.92 1.12 19.28
N ALA A 10 18.23 1.04 20.58
CA ALA A 10 18.13 -0.21 21.33
C ALA A 10 16.68 -0.59 21.72
N SER A 11 15.77 0.37 21.81
CA SER A 11 14.38 0.14 22.23
C SER A 11 13.59 -0.63 21.18
N VAL A 12 12.65 -1.46 21.64
CA VAL A 12 11.67 -2.12 20.77
C VAL A 12 10.75 -1.07 20.15
N SER A 13 10.36 -0.06 20.92
CA SER A 13 9.53 1.05 20.45
C SER A 13 10.09 1.62 19.15
N SER A 14 11.40 1.89 19.06
CA SER A 14 12.05 2.49 17.88
C SER A 14 11.78 1.74 16.56
N ARG A 15 11.50 0.44 16.64
CA ARG A 15 11.23 -0.41 15.48
C ARG A 15 9.87 -0.14 14.83
N CYS A 16 9.00 0.66 15.47
CA CYS A 16 7.75 1.15 14.87
C CYS A 16 7.94 2.21 13.76
N TRP A 17 9.16 2.72 13.58
CA TRP A 17 9.47 3.84 12.68
C TRP A 17 10.61 3.52 11.73
N TRP A 18 10.42 2.52 10.86
CA TRP A 18 11.43 2.08 9.88
C TRP A 18 11.97 3.19 8.96
N TYR A 19 11.26 4.31 8.79
CA TYR A 19 11.68 5.46 7.97
C TYR A 19 12.13 6.70 8.76
N THR A 20 12.16 6.68 10.10
CA THR A 20 12.52 7.83 10.94
C THR A 20 13.74 7.51 11.81
N ARG A 21 14.93 7.89 11.35
CA ARG A 21 16.20 7.69 12.10
C ARG A 21 16.32 8.70 13.25
N TYR A 22 17.09 8.36 14.29
CA TYR A 22 17.39 9.26 15.40
C TYR A 22 18.37 10.37 14.98
N GLY A 23 17.98 11.64 15.15
CA GLY A 23 18.78 12.83 14.83
C GLY A 23 18.41 13.52 13.51
N ASP A 24 18.90 14.76 13.35
CA ASP A 24 18.56 15.71 12.27
C ASP A 24 18.43 15.07 10.88
N GLY A 25 17.18 14.94 10.43
CA GLY A 25 16.87 15.33 9.05
C GLY A 25 17.58 14.56 7.94
N GLY A 26 17.56 13.22 7.95
CA GLY A 26 17.45 12.55 6.66
C GLY A 26 16.25 13.12 5.90
N ASP A 27 16.23 13.08 4.56
CA ASP A 27 15.08 13.57 3.75
C ASP A 27 13.71 13.19 4.37
N PRO A 28 13.53 11.94 4.86
CA PRO A 28 12.34 11.54 5.62
C PRO A 28 12.06 12.36 6.90
N ALA A 29 13.05 12.60 7.76
CA ALA A 29 12.83 13.31 9.02
C ALA A 29 12.53 14.82 8.81
N ARG A 30 13.05 15.42 7.71
CA ARG A 30 12.66 16.78 7.28
C ARG A 30 11.27 16.82 6.64
N GLU A 31 10.94 15.84 5.80
CA GLU A 31 9.62 15.67 5.18
C GLU A 31 8.52 15.38 6.21
N TYR A 32 8.87 14.68 7.30
CA TYR A 32 7.93 14.22 8.33
C TYR A 32 7.95 15.05 9.61
N GLY A 33 8.74 16.12 9.69
CA GLY A 33 8.72 17.10 10.78
C GLY A 33 9.00 16.53 12.18
N CYS A 34 9.62 15.35 12.27
CA CYS A 34 9.87 14.64 13.52
C CYS A 34 11.35 14.76 13.87
N ASP A 35 11.70 15.74 14.70
CA ASP A 35 12.95 15.65 15.46
C ASP A 35 12.73 14.66 16.62
N ILE A 36 13.09 13.40 16.38
CA ILE A 36 13.01 12.33 17.38
C ILE A 36 13.76 12.70 18.68
N ALA A 37 14.82 13.52 18.60
CA ALA A 37 15.53 13.97 19.79
C ALA A 37 14.66 14.93 20.65
N ALA A 38 13.76 15.68 20.00
CA ALA A 38 12.82 16.60 20.65
C ALA A 38 11.44 15.98 20.98
N ASP A 39 11.17 14.73 20.56
CA ASP A 39 9.88 14.07 20.76
C ASP A 39 9.71 13.58 22.21
N THR A 40 9.13 14.44 23.05
CA THR A 40 8.90 14.15 24.46
C THR A 40 7.92 13.00 24.71
N GLU A 41 6.97 12.76 23.80
CA GLU A 41 6.00 11.67 23.96
C GLU A 41 6.69 10.33 23.69
N LEU A 42 7.47 10.26 22.61
CA LEU A 42 8.28 9.09 22.28
C LEU A 42 9.28 8.75 23.40
N ARG A 43 9.94 9.76 23.96
CA ARG A 43 10.80 9.56 25.12
C ARG A 43 10.06 8.90 26.28
N GLN A 44 8.85 9.36 26.61
CA GLN A 44 8.05 8.78 27.69
C GLN A 44 7.59 7.35 27.36
N ILE A 45 7.30 7.04 26.09
CA ILE A 45 6.99 5.68 25.65
C ILE A 45 8.18 4.75 25.85
N VAL A 46 9.40 5.19 25.51
CA VAL A 46 10.62 4.40 25.73
C VAL A 46 10.91 4.26 27.23
N GLU A 47 10.70 5.30 28.04
CA GLU A 47 10.79 5.20 29.50
C GLU A 47 9.80 4.15 30.05
N MET A 48 8.54 4.12 29.58
CA MET A 48 7.58 3.07 29.93
C MET A 48 8.04 1.67 29.52
N GLU A 49 8.67 1.53 28.35
CA GLU A 49 9.24 0.25 27.90
C GLU A 49 10.30 -0.28 28.89
N HIS A 50 11.18 0.60 29.36
CA HIS A 50 12.24 0.26 30.31
C HIS A 50 11.75 -0.04 31.73
N GLU A 51 10.54 0.42 32.08
CA GLU A 51 9.87 0.07 33.33
C GLU A 51 9.24 -1.33 33.30
N LEU A 52 9.15 -1.97 32.13
CA LEU A 52 8.68 -3.35 32.01
C LEU A 52 9.77 -4.32 32.50
N ASP A 53 9.34 -5.44 33.11
CA ASP A 53 10.20 -6.58 33.46
C ASP A 53 10.61 -7.39 32.20
N GLY A 54 11.12 -6.70 31.19
CA GLY A 54 11.38 -7.20 29.84
C GLY A 54 10.16 -7.11 28.92
N VAL A 55 10.41 -6.85 27.63
CA VAL A 55 9.36 -6.83 26.61
C VAL A 55 9.09 -8.26 26.13
N PRO A 56 7.87 -8.81 26.32
CA PRO A 56 7.53 -10.15 25.85
C PRO A 56 7.70 -10.28 24.34
N GLU A 57 8.08 -11.48 23.86
CA GLU A 57 8.30 -11.75 22.44
C GLU A 57 7.07 -11.39 21.58
N TRP A 58 5.86 -11.76 22.03
CA TRP A 58 4.62 -11.41 21.32
C TRP A 58 4.48 -9.90 21.12
N ALA A 59 4.88 -9.10 22.10
CA ALA A 59 4.75 -7.64 22.07
C ALA A 59 5.78 -7.02 21.11
N GLN A 60 7.00 -7.57 21.07
CA GLN A 60 8.00 -7.20 20.06
C GLN A 60 7.47 -7.50 18.65
N GLN A 61 6.87 -8.66 18.46
CA GLN A 61 6.27 -9.04 17.18
C GLN A 61 5.09 -8.15 16.80
N VAL A 62 4.23 -7.71 17.74
CA VAL A 62 3.15 -6.74 17.45
C VAL A 62 3.72 -5.39 17.01
N VAL A 63 4.80 -4.93 17.63
CA VAL A 63 5.50 -3.70 17.21
C VAL A 63 6.01 -3.83 15.78
N GLU A 64 6.75 -4.90 15.51
CA GLU A 64 7.44 -5.10 14.22
C GLU A 64 6.49 -5.50 13.09
N ARG A 65 5.49 -6.35 13.39
CA ARG A 65 4.58 -6.97 12.41
C ARG A 65 3.16 -6.40 12.45
N SER A 66 2.91 -5.28 13.13
CA SER A 66 1.58 -4.67 13.10
C SER A 66 1.69 -3.17 13.12
N ILE A 67 2.17 -2.62 14.25
CA ILE A 67 2.23 -1.18 14.43
C ILE A 67 3.17 -0.58 13.39
N ASN A 68 4.36 -1.17 13.16
CA ASN A 68 5.32 -0.68 12.16
C ASN A 68 4.72 -0.55 10.73
N PHE A 69 3.80 -1.44 10.36
CA PHE A 69 3.26 -1.55 9.00
C PHE A 69 1.87 -0.93 8.79
N LEU A 70 1.34 -0.23 9.81
CA LEU A 70 0.08 0.48 9.66
C LEU A 70 0.18 1.48 8.49
N PRO A 71 -0.77 1.44 7.55
CA PRO A 71 -0.68 2.21 6.33
C PRO A 71 -0.95 3.68 6.60
N GLY A 72 0.00 4.54 6.22
CA GLY A 72 -0.18 5.98 6.23
C GLY A 72 -1.10 6.46 5.09
N CYS A 73 -1.13 5.78 3.94
CA CYS A 73 -1.72 6.32 2.69
C CYS A 73 -3.23 6.09 2.50
N GLY A 74 -3.99 5.82 3.56
CA GLY A 74 -5.43 5.51 3.47
C GLY A 74 -5.68 4.23 2.67
N HIS A 75 -5.34 3.07 3.24
CA HIS A 75 -5.43 1.76 2.59
C HIS A 75 -6.86 1.37 2.18
N TYR A 76 -7.04 0.56 1.12
CA TYR A 76 -8.37 0.18 0.63
C TYR A 76 -9.22 -0.65 1.63
N LEU A 77 -8.57 -1.33 2.58
CA LEU A 77 -9.23 -2.05 3.67
C LEU A 77 -9.43 -1.20 4.94
N PHE A 78 -9.18 0.11 4.91
CA PHE A 78 -9.42 0.94 6.08
C PHE A 78 -10.85 0.71 6.63
N PRO A 79 -11.03 0.52 7.96
CA PRO A 79 -10.04 0.65 9.05
C PRO A 79 -9.44 -0.68 9.55
N GLN A 80 -9.53 -1.76 8.77
CA GLN A 80 -9.14 -3.11 9.17
C GLN A 80 -7.71 -3.23 9.76
N PRO A 81 -6.65 -2.66 9.14
CA PRO A 81 -5.29 -2.68 9.70
C PRO A 81 -5.21 -2.23 11.17
N GLN A 82 -5.89 -1.12 11.47
CA GLN A 82 -5.89 -0.52 12.79
C GLN A 82 -6.61 -1.42 13.80
N LEU A 83 -7.72 -2.02 13.41
CA LEU A 83 -8.49 -2.94 14.26
C LEU A 83 -7.74 -4.26 14.53
N GLU A 84 -6.96 -4.74 13.55
CA GLU A 84 -6.12 -5.93 13.71
C GLU A 84 -4.98 -5.69 14.70
N ALA A 85 -4.30 -4.55 14.61
CA ALA A 85 -3.27 -4.18 15.59
C ALA A 85 -3.83 -4.13 17.02
N VAL A 86 -5.01 -3.53 17.22
CA VAL A 86 -5.68 -3.48 18.53
C VAL A 86 -6.06 -4.89 19.02
N SER A 87 -6.51 -5.76 18.12
CA SER A 87 -6.88 -7.14 18.46
C SER A 87 -5.65 -7.98 18.85
N ALA A 88 -4.53 -7.79 18.16
CA ALA A 88 -3.26 -8.45 18.50
C ALA A 88 -2.75 -8.00 19.88
N ILE A 89 -2.82 -6.70 20.18
CA ILE A 89 -2.50 -6.18 21.52
C ILE A 89 -3.39 -6.82 22.58
N GLY A 90 -4.71 -6.82 22.36
CA GLY A 90 -5.68 -7.30 23.34
C GLY A 90 -5.63 -8.80 23.62
N SER A 91 -5.37 -9.59 22.57
CA SER A 91 -5.18 -11.05 22.66
C SER A 91 -3.79 -11.48 23.12
N GLU A 92 -2.85 -10.53 23.27
CA GLU A 92 -1.44 -10.81 23.63
C GLU A 92 -0.79 -11.85 22.72
N THR A 93 -1.22 -11.86 21.47
CA THR A 93 -0.81 -12.84 20.46
C THR A 93 -0.38 -12.07 19.22
N PRO A 94 0.80 -12.34 18.65
CA PRO A 94 1.19 -11.73 17.40
C PRO A 94 0.17 -12.14 16.32
N PRO A 95 -0.21 -11.22 15.43
CA PRO A 95 -1.09 -11.60 14.35
C PRO A 95 -0.34 -12.57 13.42
N ASP A 96 -1.06 -13.58 12.94
CA ASP A 96 -0.58 -14.40 11.83
C ASP A 96 -0.32 -13.48 10.63
N PHE A 97 -1.25 -12.57 10.36
CA PHE A 97 -1.18 -11.60 9.27
C PHE A 97 -1.76 -10.24 9.66
N VAL A 98 -1.18 -9.15 9.13
CA VAL A 98 -1.74 -7.79 9.26
C VAL A 98 -1.93 -7.18 7.89
N HIS A 99 -3.14 -6.68 7.63
CA HIS A 99 -3.37 -5.84 6.47
C HIS A 99 -2.59 -4.54 6.67
N GLY A 100 -1.68 -4.23 5.75
CA GLY A 100 -0.85 -3.04 5.77
C GLY A 100 -0.52 -2.53 4.38
N CYS A 101 0.43 -1.61 4.27
CA CYS A 101 0.97 -1.20 2.98
C CYS A 101 1.36 -2.44 2.15
N TYR A 102 1.06 -2.40 0.85
CA TYR A 102 1.37 -3.49 -0.08
C TYR A 102 0.64 -4.81 0.20
N THR A 103 -0.35 -4.84 1.09
CA THR A 103 -1.22 -6.01 1.26
C THR A 103 -2.51 -5.84 0.48
N VAL A 104 -2.98 -6.91 -0.16
CA VAL A 104 -4.23 -6.91 -0.93
C VAL A 104 -4.84 -8.30 -0.95
N GLU A 105 -6.16 -8.38 -0.91
CA GLU A 105 -6.92 -9.62 -0.93
C GLU A 105 -6.82 -10.30 -2.30
N ARG A 106 -6.98 -11.62 -2.29
CA ARG A 106 -6.89 -12.48 -3.48
C ARG A 106 -7.81 -12.02 -4.60
N GLU A 107 -9.00 -11.57 -4.26
CA GLU A 107 -9.98 -11.03 -5.19
C GLU A 107 -9.39 -9.81 -5.89
N ARG A 108 -8.91 -8.80 -5.16
CA ARG A 108 -8.34 -7.59 -5.78
C ARG A 108 -7.18 -7.92 -6.74
N LYS A 109 -6.32 -8.89 -6.41
CA LYS A 109 -5.27 -9.39 -7.31
C LYS A 109 -5.80 -10.04 -8.57
N ARG A 110 -6.79 -10.95 -8.44
CA ARG A 110 -7.44 -11.60 -9.60
C ARG A 110 -8.01 -10.56 -10.56
N GLN A 111 -8.66 -9.51 -10.05
CA GLN A 111 -9.19 -8.44 -10.90
C GLN A 111 -8.09 -7.74 -11.71
N MET A 112 -6.96 -7.45 -11.06
CA MET A 112 -5.81 -6.85 -11.75
C MET A 112 -5.26 -7.81 -12.81
N MET A 113 -5.20 -9.11 -12.54
CA MET A 113 -4.82 -10.13 -13.53
C MET A 113 -5.79 -10.17 -14.72
N ASP A 114 -7.10 -10.07 -14.48
CA ASP A 114 -8.11 -10.03 -15.54
C ASP A 114 -7.92 -8.79 -16.45
N TYR A 115 -7.63 -7.63 -15.86
CA TYR A 115 -7.26 -6.44 -16.63
C TYR A 115 -5.93 -6.63 -17.39
N VAL A 116 -4.91 -7.22 -16.76
CA VAL A 116 -3.62 -7.52 -17.42
C VAL A 116 -3.82 -8.45 -18.63
N LEU A 117 -4.67 -9.47 -18.52
CA LEU A 117 -5.02 -10.36 -19.64
C LEU A 117 -5.62 -9.57 -20.81
N CYS A 118 -6.48 -8.59 -20.54
CA CYS A 118 -7.02 -7.71 -21.58
C CYS A 118 -5.91 -6.92 -22.28
N LEU A 119 -4.93 -6.41 -21.52
CA LEU A 119 -3.81 -5.64 -22.07
C LEU A 119 -2.85 -6.52 -22.88
N ASP A 120 -2.55 -7.74 -22.43
CA ASP A 120 -1.76 -8.72 -23.18
C ASP A 120 -2.42 -9.03 -24.52
N ALA A 121 -3.73 -9.30 -24.51
CA ALA A 121 -4.46 -9.60 -25.73
C ALA A 121 -4.50 -8.40 -26.69
N TRP A 122 -4.62 -7.16 -26.18
CA TRP A 122 -4.52 -5.97 -27.01
C TRP A 122 -3.12 -5.84 -27.67
N LEU A 123 -2.04 -6.08 -26.91
CA LEU A 123 -0.67 -6.12 -27.43
C LEU A 123 -0.44 -7.24 -28.45
N ALA A 124 -1.10 -8.39 -28.27
CA ALA A 124 -1.04 -9.50 -29.22
C ALA A 124 -1.88 -9.27 -30.48
N GLY A 125 -2.74 -8.23 -30.50
CA GLY A 125 -3.67 -7.97 -31.61
C GLY A 125 -4.90 -8.87 -31.59
N GLY A 126 -5.23 -9.42 -30.42
CA GLY A 126 -6.46 -10.18 -30.19
C GLY A 126 -7.72 -9.32 -30.31
N SER A 127 -8.88 -9.99 -30.42
CA SER A 127 -10.18 -9.33 -30.47
C SER A 127 -10.74 -9.12 -29.06
N PRO A 128 -11.44 -7.99 -28.80
CA PRO A 128 -12.09 -7.76 -27.51
C PRO A 128 -13.18 -8.79 -27.23
N ASP A 129 -13.85 -9.32 -28.25
CA ASP A 129 -14.92 -10.31 -28.11
C ASP A 129 -14.40 -11.65 -27.58
N ALA A 130 -13.24 -12.12 -28.06
CA ALA A 130 -12.64 -13.38 -27.61
C ALA A 130 -12.21 -13.29 -26.14
N VAL A 131 -11.57 -12.18 -25.76
CA VAL A 131 -11.14 -11.96 -24.38
C VAL A 131 -12.34 -11.78 -23.45
N GLY A 132 -13.35 -11.03 -23.87
CA GLY A 132 -14.58 -10.87 -23.11
C GLY A 132 -15.28 -12.21 -22.87
N ALA A 133 -15.33 -13.10 -23.87
CA ALA A 133 -15.89 -14.44 -23.73
C ALA A 133 -15.08 -15.31 -22.76
N GLU A 134 -13.75 -15.26 -22.83
CA GLU A 134 -12.87 -15.99 -21.90
C GLU A 134 -13.08 -15.53 -20.45
N LEU A 135 -13.06 -14.22 -20.20
CA LEU A 135 -13.27 -13.65 -18.86
C LEU A 135 -14.68 -13.96 -18.31
N MET A 136 -15.71 -13.97 -19.16
CA MET A 136 -17.05 -14.41 -18.78
C MET A 136 -17.08 -15.89 -18.41
N ALA A 137 -16.35 -16.75 -19.13
CA ALA A 137 -16.27 -18.18 -18.86
C ALA A 137 -15.55 -18.49 -17.53
N LEU A 138 -14.59 -17.64 -17.13
CA LEU A 138 -13.97 -17.72 -15.81
C LEU A 138 -14.98 -17.44 -14.67
N GLY A 139 -16.11 -16.78 -14.95
CA GLY A 139 -17.27 -16.75 -14.05
C GLY A 139 -17.11 -15.86 -12.80
N TYR A 140 -16.16 -14.95 -12.81
CA TYR A 140 -15.86 -14.11 -11.66
C TYR A 140 -16.41 -12.68 -11.83
N ARG A 141 -17.31 -12.27 -10.92
CA ARG A 141 -17.80 -10.91 -10.63
C ARG A 141 -18.95 -10.37 -11.48
N GLN A 142 -19.53 -9.28 -10.96
CA GLN A 142 -20.54 -8.44 -11.62
C GLN A 142 -19.91 -7.42 -12.60
N ILE A 143 -18.86 -7.80 -13.36
CA ILE A 143 -18.26 -6.96 -14.39
C ILE A 143 -18.78 -7.42 -15.75
N ASP A 144 -19.26 -6.48 -16.56
CA ASP A 144 -19.61 -6.75 -17.96
C ASP A 144 -18.32 -6.76 -18.80
N TRP A 145 -17.63 -7.90 -18.78
CA TRP A 145 -16.34 -8.07 -19.47
C TRP A 145 -16.41 -7.79 -20.98
N PRO A 146 -17.44 -8.25 -21.73
CA PRO A 146 -17.60 -7.87 -23.14
C PRO A 146 -17.58 -6.35 -23.34
N LYS A 147 -18.32 -5.61 -22.51
CA LYS A 147 -18.33 -4.15 -22.57
C LYS A 147 -16.97 -3.55 -22.20
N VAL A 148 -16.35 -4.01 -21.11
CA VAL A 148 -15.03 -3.53 -20.67
C VAL A 148 -13.98 -3.73 -21.76
N CYS A 149 -13.89 -4.92 -22.36
CA CYS A 149 -12.95 -5.19 -23.45
C CYS A 149 -13.23 -4.33 -24.68
N SER A 150 -14.50 -4.22 -25.11
CA SER A 150 -14.87 -3.34 -26.23
C SER A 150 -14.44 -1.88 -25.98
N ASP A 151 -14.74 -1.35 -24.80
CA ASP A 151 -14.49 0.05 -24.49
C ASP A 151 -12.98 0.30 -24.28
N LEU A 152 -12.24 -0.63 -23.68
CA LEU A 152 -10.78 -0.58 -23.58
C LEU A 152 -10.12 -0.51 -24.98
N TRP A 153 -10.55 -1.36 -25.92
CA TRP A 153 -10.01 -1.33 -27.29
C TRP A 153 -10.30 0.01 -27.98
N LYS A 154 -11.48 0.59 -27.78
CA LYS A 154 -11.82 1.92 -28.31
C LYS A 154 -10.96 3.02 -27.69
N VAL A 155 -10.71 2.94 -26.38
CA VAL A 155 -9.88 3.90 -25.64
C VAL A 155 -8.43 3.85 -26.13
N LEU A 156 -7.85 2.66 -26.21
CA LEU A 156 -6.46 2.49 -26.67
C LEU A 156 -6.33 2.76 -28.17
N GLY A 157 -7.36 2.45 -28.96
CA GLY A 157 -7.43 2.74 -30.38
C GLY A 157 -6.36 2.01 -31.20
N LYS A 158 -5.85 2.68 -32.24
CA LYS A 158 -4.78 2.12 -33.10
C LYS A 158 -3.50 1.91 -32.28
N ARG A 159 -2.89 0.74 -32.48
CA ARG A 159 -1.56 0.39 -31.97
C ARG A 159 -0.48 1.26 -32.63
N THR A 160 0.27 1.96 -31.79
CA THR A 160 1.47 2.74 -32.13
C THR A 160 2.61 2.22 -31.27
N GLU A 161 3.86 2.43 -31.70
CA GLU A 161 5.03 2.02 -30.93
C GLU A 161 4.98 2.56 -29.49
N LEU A 162 4.62 3.85 -29.33
CA LEU A 162 4.48 4.47 -28.01
C LEU A 162 3.47 3.75 -27.12
N LYS A 163 2.26 3.47 -27.63
CA LYS A 163 1.23 2.79 -26.84
C LYS A 163 1.63 1.37 -26.49
N GLU A 164 2.23 0.64 -27.43
CA GLU A 164 2.68 -0.73 -27.19
C GLU A 164 3.71 -0.78 -26.05
N LEU A 165 4.71 0.12 -26.08
CA LEU A 165 5.73 0.18 -25.03
C LEU A 165 5.16 0.63 -23.68
N LEU A 166 4.25 1.61 -23.65
CA LEU A 166 3.60 2.04 -22.40
C LEU A 166 2.74 0.93 -21.79
N ILE A 167 1.98 0.20 -22.62
CA ILE A 167 1.14 -0.92 -22.17
C ILE A 167 2.03 -2.07 -21.69
N GLU A 168 3.09 -2.39 -22.42
CA GLU A 168 4.04 -3.42 -22.00
C GLU A 168 4.70 -3.07 -20.65
N ARG A 169 5.13 -1.81 -20.45
CA ARG A 169 5.66 -1.35 -19.15
C ARG A 169 4.67 -1.51 -18.03
N LEU A 170 3.42 -1.12 -18.28
CA LEU A 170 2.34 -1.19 -17.31
C LEU A 170 2.06 -2.63 -16.91
N ILE A 171 1.97 -3.55 -17.88
CA ILE A 171 1.79 -4.99 -17.63
C ILE A 171 2.91 -5.54 -16.74
N HIS A 172 4.18 -5.20 -17.05
CA HIS A 172 5.32 -5.60 -16.22
C HIS A 172 5.17 -5.11 -14.77
N SER A 173 4.76 -3.86 -14.57
CA SER A 173 4.55 -3.31 -13.22
C SER A 173 3.41 -3.97 -12.47
N GLN A 174 2.26 -4.18 -13.12
CA GLN A 174 1.12 -4.79 -12.45
C GLN A 174 1.42 -6.25 -12.07
N ARG A 175 2.06 -7.02 -12.96
CA ARG A 175 2.49 -8.38 -12.64
C ARG A 175 3.51 -8.42 -11.51
N TRP A 176 4.49 -7.51 -11.51
CA TRP A 176 5.47 -7.41 -10.41
C TRP A 176 4.77 -7.12 -9.08
N LYS A 177 3.86 -6.14 -9.06
CA LYS A 177 3.06 -5.78 -7.88
C LYS A 177 2.26 -6.97 -7.38
N ILE A 178 1.51 -7.65 -8.25
CA ILE A 178 0.70 -8.82 -7.88
C ILE A 178 1.57 -9.90 -7.21
N LYS A 179 2.79 -10.12 -7.71
CA LYS A 179 3.76 -11.08 -7.14
C LYS A 179 4.38 -10.62 -5.83
N GLN A 180 4.76 -9.34 -5.71
CA GLN A 180 5.37 -8.79 -4.50
C GLN A 180 4.39 -8.67 -3.35
N MET A 181 3.12 -8.35 -3.64
CA MET A 181 2.08 -8.18 -2.64
C MET A 181 1.51 -9.52 -2.14
N ALA A 182 2.34 -10.58 -2.07
CA ALA A 182 1.93 -11.94 -1.73
C ALA A 182 1.34 -12.05 -0.30
N TRP A 183 0.29 -12.85 -0.20
CA TRP A 183 -0.39 -13.28 1.04
C TRP A 183 0.28 -14.54 1.59
N GLU A 184 0.14 -14.86 2.89
CA GLU A 184 0.83 -16.02 3.51
C GLU A 184 0.48 -17.36 2.86
N ASP A 185 -0.73 -17.49 2.29
CA ASP A 185 -1.17 -18.66 1.50
C ASP A 185 -1.19 -18.42 -0.01
N ASP A 186 -0.90 -17.20 -0.45
CA ASP A 186 -0.64 -16.91 -1.85
C ASP A 186 0.81 -17.30 -2.14
N LEU A 187 1.07 -18.60 -2.15
CA LEU A 187 2.30 -19.09 -2.75
C LEU A 187 2.39 -18.44 -4.14
N ALA A 188 3.51 -17.78 -4.46
CA ALA A 188 3.82 -17.23 -5.79
C ALA A 188 3.33 -18.11 -6.98
N PRO A 189 3.35 -19.46 -6.93
CA PRO A 189 2.73 -20.30 -7.97
C PRO A 189 1.20 -20.22 -8.16
N ALA A 190 0.41 -19.75 -7.18
CA ALA A 190 -1.06 -19.71 -7.24
C ALA A 190 -1.62 -18.54 -8.06
N PHE A 191 -0.84 -17.48 -8.29
CA PHE A 191 -1.18 -16.33 -9.15
C PHE A 191 -0.37 -16.35 -10.44
N GLY A 192 -0.32 -17.53 -11.05
CA GLY A 192 0.35 -17.76 -12.31
C GLY A 192 1.81 -18.18 -12.12
N ARG A 193 2.08 -19.41 -12.55
CA ARG A 193 3.36 -19.77 -13.18
C ARG A 193 3.53 -19.10 -14.56
N ASP A 194 2.75 -18.06 -14.85
CA ASP A 194 2.80 -17.35 -16.11
C ASP A 194 4.06 -16.49 -16.09
N GLU A 195 5.07 -16.95 -16.83
CA GLU A 195 5.92 -16.20 -17.76
C GLU A 195 6.11 -14.70 -17.48
N TYR A 196 6.36 -14.34 -16.22
CA TYR A 196 6.96 -13.06 -15.90
C TYR A 196 8.40 -13.13 -16.39
N LEU A 197 8.63 -12.64 -17.60
CA LEU A 197 9.93 -12.42 -18.23
C LEU A 197 10.66 -11.23 -17.58
N GLY A 198 10.59 -11.09 -16.26
CA GLY A 198 11.57 -10.33 -15.50
C GLY A 198 12.83 -11.18 -15.45
N ASP A 199 13.92 -10.68 -16.00
CA ASP A 199 15.15 -11.45 -16.12
C ASP A 199 15.69 -11.90 -14.76
N TYR A 200 16.18 -13.14 -14.73
CA TYR A 200 16.99 -13.68 -13.65
C TYR A 200 18.26 -12.82 -13.46
N ALA A 201 18.27 -11.88 -12.53
CA ALA A 201 19.50 -11.22 -12.09
C ALA A 201 20.12 -12.00 -10.92
N ALA A 202 21.41 -12.32 -10.97
CA ALA A 202 22.12 -13.12 -9.97
C ALA A 202 22.26 -12.49 -8.56
N SER A 203 21.73 -11.28 -8.36
CA SER A 203 21.76 -10.55 -7.09
C SER A 203 20.35 -10.01 -6.80
N GLY A 204 19.71 -10.52 -5.76
CA GLY A 204 18.44 -9.99 -5.27
C GLY A 204 18.57 -8.55 -4.78
N CYS A 205 17.50 -7.77 -4.94
CA CYS A 205 17.36 -6.47 -4.28
C CYS A 205 16.67 -6.70 -2.94
N GLU A 206 17.34 -6.33 -1.88
CA GLU A 206 16.73 -6.10 -0.58
C GLU A 206 15.91 -4.81 -0.70
N ILE A 207 14.61 -4.90 -0.93
CA ILE A 207 13.73 -3.81 -0.50
C ILE A 207 13.65 -3.97 1.02
N ASP A 208 14.60 -3.30 1.68
CA ASP A 208 14.71 -3.23 3.13
C ASP A 208 13.34 -2.84 3.71
N GLY A 209 12.75 -3.77 4.46
CA GLY A 209 11.58 -3.51 5.29
C GLY A 209 10.20 -3.92 4.74
N CYS A 210 10.01 -4.45 3.53
CA CYS A 210 8.65 -4.75 3.02
C CYS A 210 8.34 -6.23 2.71
N THR A 211 8.96 -7.18 3.41
CA THR A 211 8.67 -8.60 3.18
C THR A 211 8.21 -9.31 4.46
N TYR A 212 6.89 -9.51 4.59
CA TYR A 212 6.35 -10.51 5.53
C TYR A 212 6.76 -11.93 5.14
N VAL A 213 7.12 -12.13 3.88
CA VAL A 213 7.73 -13.37 3.40
C VAL A 213 9.24 -13.23 3.55
N SER A 214 9.81 -13.85 4.57
CA SER A 214 11.22 -13.87 4.99
C SER A 214 12.25 -14.37 3.96
N ARG A 215 11.96 -14.25 2.66
CA ARG A 215 12.89 -14.42 1.57
C ARG A 215 12.55 -13.36 0.52
N PRO A 216 13.33 -12.26 0.38
CA PRO A 216 13.39 -11.60 -0.92
C PRO A 216 13.58 -12.72 -1.94
N LEU A 217 12.62 -12.90 -2.85
CA LEU A 217 12.84 -13.82 -3.95
C LEU A 217 14.04 -13.24 -4.68
N PRO A 218 15.25 -13.83 -4.56
CA PRO A 218 16.38 -13.32 -5.28
C PRO A 218 15.94 -13.30 -6.74
N ASN A 219 16.30 -12.25 -7.48
CA ASN A 219 16.04 -12.15 -8.91
C ASN A 219 14.64 -11.62 -9.34
N PHE A 220 13.80 -11.08 -8.43
CA PHE A 220 12.51 -10.43 -8.77
C PHE A 220 12.50 -8.92 -8.55
N VAL A 221 13.45 -8.22 -9.19
CA VAL A 221 13.58 -6.77 -9.09
C VAL A 221 13.21 -6.14 -10.43
N GLU A 222 12.15 -5.33 -10.45
CA GLU A 222 11.60 -4.78 -11.69
C GLU A 222 12.59 -3.88 -12.44
N ASP A 223 13.23 -2.95 -11.71
CA ASP A 223 14.16 -1.95 -12.26
C ASP A 223 15.50 -2.58 -12.70
N ALA A 224 15.88 -3.72 -12.13
CA ALA A 224 17.06 -4.47 -12.54
C ALA A 224 16.84 -5.29 -13.82
N SER A 225 15.60 -5.43 -14.32
CA SER A 225 15.30 -6.20 -15.53
C SER A 225 15.84 -5.50 -16.79
N PRO A 226 16.81 -6.09 -17.54
CA PRO A 226 17.28 -5.58 -18.82
C PRO A 226 16.16 -5.30 -19.83
N ARG A 227 15.09 -6.11 -19.84
CA ARG A 227 13.92 -5.85 -20.67
C ARG A 227 13.23 -4.53 -20.28
N VAL A 228 13.00 -4.32 -18.98
CA VAL A 228 12.40 -3.08 -18.46
C VAL A 228 13.33 -1.90 -18.76
N GLN A 229 14.63 -2.02 -18.52
CA GLN A 229 15.60 -0.95 -18.80
C GLN A 229 15.62 -0.54 -20.27
N LYS A 230 15.65 -1.52 -21.20
CA LYS A 230 15.56 -1.23 -22.65
C LYS A 230 14.26 -0.53 -23.02
N LEU A 231 13.16 -0.98 -22.43
CA LEU A 231 11.84 -0.42 -22.66
C LEU A 231 11.75 1.03 -22.13
N GLU A 232 12.22 1.28 -20.91
CA GLU A 232 12.23 2.62 -20.31
C GLU A 232 13.16 3.57 -21.06
N ALA A 233 14.32 3.08 -21.55
CA ALA A 233 15.22 3.86 -22.40
C ALA A 233 14.53 4.27 -23.70
N ARG A 234 13.84 3.34 -24.37
CA ARG A 234 13.10 3.65 -25.60
C ARG A 234 11.95 4.62 -25.35
N LEU A 235 11.22 4.46 -24.24
CA LEU A 235 10.16 5.40 -23.86
C LEU A 235 10.69 6.80 -23.56
N ALA A 236 11.85 6.91 -22.90
CA ALA A 236 12.50 8.20 -22.66
C ALA A 236 12.86 8.94 -23.97
N GLU A 237 13.15 8.21 -25.05
CA GLU A 237 13.43 8.80 -26.37
C GLU A 237 12.17 9.30 -27.09
N ILE A 238 11.05 8.57 -26.99
CA ILE A 238 9.88 8.79 -27.86
C ILE A 238 8.65 9.37 -27.16
N CYS A 239 8.60 9.35 -25.83
CA CYS A 239 7.46 9.82 -25.04
C CYS A 239 7.79 11.17 -24.37
N PRO A 240 7.22 12.29 -24.83
CA PRO A 240 7.48 13.61 -24.24
C PRO A 240 7.12 13.70 -22.75
N ASP A 241 6.09 12.97 -22.32
CA ASP A 241 5.60 12.92 -20.94
C ASP A 241 6.14 11.69 -20.17
N TRP A 242 7.27 11.10 -20.58
CA TRP A 242 7.75 9.83 -20.03
C TRP A 242 7.85 9.83 -18.50
N GLU A 243 8.45 10.85 -17.89
CA GLU A 243 8.60 10.91 -16.43
C GLU A 243 7.26 10.85 -15.69
N TRP A 244 6.20 11.45 -16.25
CA TRP A 244 4.85 11.35 -15.68
C TRP A 244 4.29 9.94 -15.80
N PHE A 245 4.42 9.30 -16.97
CA PHE A 245 3.99 7.92 -17.17
C PHE A 245 4.78 6.95 -16.28
N ARG A 246 6.11 7.10 -16.22
CA ARG A 246 7.00 6.30 -15.38
C ARG A 246 6.59 6.37 -13.92
N TYR A 247 6.42 7.57 -13.39
CA TYR A 247 5.96 7.79 -12.02
C TYR A 247 4.58 7.13 -11.80
N THR A 248 3.61 7.40 -12.67
CA THR A 248 2.24 6.87 -12.51
C THR A 248 2.20 5.33 -12.58
N ILE A 249 3.01 4.73 -13.47
CA ILE A 249 3.14 3.27 -13.57
C ILE A 249 3.79 2.71 -12.31
N GLN A 250 4.87 3.32 -11.80
CA GLN A 250 5.59 2.84 -10.62
C GLN A 250 4.72 2.95 -9.35
N TYR A 251 4.08 4.09 -9.12
CA TYR A 251 3.36 4.38 -7.87
C TYR A 251 1.87 3.97 -7.87
N GLY A 252 1.35 3.39 -8.94
CA GLY A 252 0.01 2.80 -8.98
C GLY A 252 -0.09 1.46 -8.23
N TRP A 253 -0.08 1.50 -6.89
CA TRP A 253 -0.14 0.32 -6.03
C TRP A 253 -1.55 -0.25 -5.87
N LEU A 254 -1.69 -1.57 -5.78
CA LEU A 254 -3.01 -2.21 -5.66
C LEU A 254 -3.63 -2.01 -4.28
N CYS A 255 -2.83 -1.76 -3.25
CA CYS A 255 -3.29 -1.48 -1.88
C CYS A 255 -3.94 -0.09 -1.74
N ALA A 256 -3.83 0.77 -2.77
CA ALA A 256 -4.51 2.06 -2.80
C ALA A 256 -6.03 1.87 -3.01
N PRO A 257 -6.90 2.67 -2.34
CA PRO A 257 -8.36 2.57 -2.46
C PRO A 257 -8.88 2.67 -3.89
N LYS A 258 -8.16 3.44 -4.72
CA LYS A 258 -8.55 3.76 -6.09
C LYS A 258 -7.67 3.11 -7.15
N ALA A 259 -6.96 2.04 -6.83
CA ALA A 259 -6.01 1.40 -7.74
C ALA A 259 -6.58 1.18 -9.16
N PHE A 260 -7.82 0.71 -9.29
CA PHE A 260 -8.41 0.49 -10.61
C PHE A 260 -8.87 1.78 -11.29
N ARG A 261 -9.22 2.83 -10.54
CA ARG A 261 -9.46 4.17 -11.10
C ARG A 261 -8.17 4.82 -11.58
N PHE A 262 -7.06 4.63 -10.86
CA PHE A 262 -5.74 5.04 -11.32
C PHE A 262 -5.37 4.32 -12.62
N LEU A 263 -5.55 2.99 -12.67
CA LEU A 263 -5.35 2.20 -13.89
C LEU A 263 -6.21 2.71 -15.05
N GLU A 264 -7.49 2.95 -14.83
CA GLU A 264 -8.43 3.47 -15.83
C GLU A 264 -7.96 4.81 -16.41
N ARG A 265 -7.52 5.73 -15.55
CA ARG A 265 -6.99 7.03 -16.01
C ARG A 265 -5.67 6.90 -16.75
N LEU A 266 -4.79 6.03 -16.30
CA LEU A 266 -3.51 5.77 -16.96
C LEU A 266 -3.74 5.20 -18.37
N LEU A 267 -4.63 4.22 -18.52
CA LEU A 267 -4.99 3.65 -19.82
C LEU A 267 -5.67 4.69 -20.74
N TRP A 268 -6.48 5.59 -20.18
CA TRP A 268 -7.01 6.74 -20.92
C TRP A 268 -5.90 7.67 -21.42
N ALA A 269 -4.92 8.00 -20.55
CA ALA A 269 -3.76 8.81 -20.90
C ALA A 269 -2.93 8.15 -22.03
N ILE A 270 -2.69 6.84 -21.93
CA ILE A 270 -1.99 6.06 -22.96
C ILE A 270 -2.77 6.11 -24.28
N GLY A 271 -4.09 5.90 -24.26
CA GLY A 271 -4.95 5.98 -25.44
C GLY A 271 -4.89 7.35 -26.14
N LYS A 272 -4.68 8.42 -25.38
CA LYS A 272 -4.50 9.80 -25.86
C LYS A 272 -3.05 10.19 -26.15
N GLU A 273 -2.09 9.33 -25.84
CA GLU A 273 -0.64 9.59 -25.97
C GLU A 273 -0.19 10.89 -25.27
N ARG A 274 -0.81 11.23 -24.15
CA ARG A 274 -0.49 12.41 -23.34
C ARG A 274 -0.89 12.21 -21.89
N ARG A 275 -0.23 12.91 -20.98
CA ARG A 275 -0.64 12.93 -19.57
C ARG A 275 -2.09 13.37 -19.38
N ALA A 276 -2.77 12.76 -18.40
CA ALA A 276 -4.17 13.07 -18.05
C ALA A 276 -4.32 14.27 -17.10
N VAL A 277 -3.24 14.63 -16.39
CA VAL A 277 -3.16 15.75 -15.45
C VAL A 277 -1.81 16.45 -15.58
N HIS A 278 -1.72 17.69 -15.08
CA HIS A 278 -0.49 18.47 -15.11
C HIS A 278 0.48 18.18 -13.96
N THR A 279 0.01 17.58 -12.87
CA THR A 279 0.79 17.28 -11.67
C THR A 279 1.03 15.77 -11.52
N HIS A 280 2.05 15.41 -10.75
CA HIS A 280 2.33 14.01 -10.37
C HIS A 280 1.41 13.54 -9.24
N ASP A 281 0.99 14.46 -8.36
CA ASP A 281 0.53 14.13 -7.02
C ASP A 281 -0.91 13.60 -6.96
N ASN A 282 -1.77 13.94 -7.93
CA ASN A 282 -3.10 13.37 -7.99
C ASN A 282 -3.73 13.37 -9.40
N PRO A 283 -3.62 12.27 -10.17
CA PRO A 283 -4.29 12.15 -11.46
C PRO A 283 -5.83 12.17 -11.38
N LEU A 284 -6.43 12.20 -10.19
CA LEU A 284 -7.88 12.24 -9.99
C LEU A 284 -8.46 13.66 -9.85
N GLU A 285 -7.69 14.67 -9.45
CA GLU A 285 -8.24 15.95 -8.97
C GLU A 285 -8.41 17.05 -10.02
N THR A 286 -7.68 17.01 -11.14
CA THR A 286 -7.68 18.14 -12.12
C THR A 286 -7.63 17.72 -13.59
N GLY A 287 -8.04 16.48 -13.91
CA GLY A 287 -7.89 15.90 -15.24
C GLY A 287 -9.15 15.82 -16.09
N ASP A 288 -8.97 15.36 -17.32
CA ASP A 288 -10.06 15.01 -18.23
C ASP A 288 -11.09 14.10 -17.55
N LYS A 289 -12.36 14.26 -17.93
CA LYS A 289 -13.43 13.35 -17.52
C LYS A 289 -13.22 11.99 -18.20
N VAL A 290 -12.83 10.99 -17.41
CA VAL A 290 -12.59 9.62 -17.89
C VAL A 290 -13.93 8.85 -17.93
N PRO A 291 -14.23 8.10 -19.00
CA PRO A 291 -15.58 7.59 -19.26
C PRO A 291 -16.03 6.40 -18.41
N GLY A 292 -15.21 5.91 -17.47
CA GLY A 292 -15.59 4.77 -16.63
C GLY A 292 -15.58 3.42 -17.36
N PHE A 293 -14.68 3.22 -18.32
CA PHE A 293 -14.65 2.06 -19.22
C PHE A 293 -14.20 0.75 -18.57
N LEU A 294 -13.54 0.79 -17.40
CA LEU A 294 -13.17 -0.42 -16.65
C LEU A 294 -14.23 -0.87 -15.65
N GLN A 295 -15.33 -0.11 -15.50
CA GLN A 295 -16.42 -0.36 -14.54
C GLN A 295 -15.93 -0.51 -13.08
N CYS A 296 -14.88 0.21 -12.72
CA CYS A 296 -14.29 0.12 -11.39
C CYS A 296 -15.29 0.55 -10.30
N VAL A 297 -15.53 -0.30 -9.31
CA VAL A 297 -16.35 0.04 -8.13
C VAL A 297 -15.55 0.71 -7.02
N ASP A 298 -14.23 0.86 -7.19
CA ASP A 298 -13.35 1.57 -6.25
C ASP A 298 -13.89 2.99 -5.98
N THR A 299 -14.24 3.24 -4.71
CA THR A 299 -14.59 4.55 -4.17
C THR A 299 -13.60 4.91 -3.06
N TYR A 300 -13.37 6.22 -2.85
CA TYR A 300 -12.77 6.59 -1.56
C TYR A 300 -13.84 6.34 -0.50
N PRO A 301 -13.47 5.78 0.67
CA PRO A 301 -14.31 5.98 1.84
C PRO A 301 -14.51 7.49 2.03
N ASN A 302 -15.72 7.89 2.44
CA ASN A 302 -16.06 9.30 2.59
C ASN A 302 -15.00 9.98 3.50
N PRO A 303 -14.23 10.97 3.01
CA PRO A 303 -13.12 11.54 3.77
C PRO A 303 -13.54 12.06 5.15
N ASP A 304 -14.75 12.61 5.26
CA ASP A 304 -15.31 13.10 6.51
C ASP A 304 -15.62 11.95 7.48
N GLU A 305 -16.13 10.83 6.98
CA GLU A 305 -16.38 9.62 7.78
C GLU A 305 -15.07 8.97 8.22
N VAL A 306 -14.07 8.89 7.34
CA VAL A 306 -12.73 8.38 7.66
C VAL A 306 -12.09 9.24 8.73
N THR A 307 -12.10 10.56 8.54
CA THR A 307 -11.53 11.52 9.50
C THR A 307 -12.27 11.46 10.83
N GLY A 308 -13.60 11.38 10.81
CA GLY A 308 -14.43 11.25 12.00
C GLY A 308 -14.14 9.95 12.75
N TRP A 309 -14.07 8.82 12.04
CA TRP A 309 -13.74 7.52 12.59
C TRP A 309 -12.33 7.51 13.19
N GLN A 310 -11.34 8.03 12.46
CA GLN A 310 -9.94 8.08 12.88
C GLN A 310 -9.77 8.91 14.16
N ARG A 311 -10.40 10.09 14.24
CA ARG A 311 -10.41 10.91 15.48
C ARG A 311 -11.06 10.17 16.64
N ALA A 312 -12.20 9.52 16.41
CA ALA A 312 -12.89 8.74 17.44
C ALA A 312 -12.04 7.54 17.91
N PHE A 313 -11.32 6.89 16.99
CA PHE A 313 -10.45 5.75 17.26
C PHE A 313 -9.23 6.15 18.09
N VAL A 314 -8.52 7.21 17.70
CA VAL A 314 -7.38 7.75 18.48
C VAL A 314 -7.85 8.21 19.86
N ALA A 315 -9.01 8.88 19.96
CA ALA A 315 -9.59 9.27 21.24
C ALA A 315 -9.90 8.04 22.12
N ALA A 316 -10.52 6.99 21.55
CA ALA A 316 -10.82 5.75 22.25
C ALA A 316 -9.56 5.06 22.80
N LEU A 317 -8.50 4.94 21.99
CA LEU A 317 -7.23 4.37 22.42
C LEU A 317 -6.59 5.19 23.55
N ARG A 318 -6.61 6.53 23.44
CA ARG A 318 -6.13 7.44 24.50
C ARG A 318 -6.87 7.25 25.81
N GLY A 319 -8.20 7.21 25.74
CA GLY A 319 -9.03 6.98 26.91
C GLY A 319 -8.68 5.64 27.56
N TRP A 320 -8.62 4.57 26.75
CA TRP A 320 -8.32 3.23 27.25
C TRP A 320 -6.98 3.15 27.99
N TRP A 321 -5.88 3.68 27.43
CA TRP A 321 -4.57 3.56 28.10
C TRP A 321 -4.46 4.43 29.36
N ARG A 322 -5.21 5.53 29.43
CA ARG A 322 -5.32 6.38 30.63
C ARG A 322 -6.29 5.84 31.69
N GLY A 323 -7.05 4.80 31.37
CA GLY A 323 -8.11 4.28 32.25
C GLY A 323 -9.37 5.13 32.25
N GLU A 324 -9.58 5.96 31.23
CA GLU A 324 -10.79 6.75 31.01
C GLU A 324 -11.79 5.93 30.18
N ARG A 325 -13.05 5.89 30.63
CA ARG A 325 -14.11 5.18 29.91
C ARG A 325 -14.82 6.14 28.96
N LEU A 326 -14.56 5.99 27.66
CA LEU A 326 -15.28 6.71 26.62
C LEU A 326 -16.47 5.89 26.11
N GLU A 327 -17.54 6.59 25.73
CA GLU A 327 -18.74 5.98 25.15
C GLU A 327 -18.77 6.15 23.63
N GLY A 328 -19.46 5.23 22.93
CA GLY A 328 -19.66 5.27 21.49
C GLY A 328 -19.23 3.97 20.80
N ASN A 329 -19.66 3.77 19.55
CA ASN A 329 -19.43 2.52 18.83
C ASN A 329 -17.94 2.18 18.68
N VAL A 330 -17.12 3.16 18.29
CA VAL A 330 -15.66 2.97 18.13
C VAL A 330 -14.99 2.70 19.47
N ALA A 331 -15.37 3.43 20.53
CA ALA A 331 -14.83 3.21 21.88
C ALA A 331 -15.19 1.82 22.42
N ASN A 332 -16.44 1.38 22.22
CA ASN A 332 -16.90 0.05 22.61
C ASN A 332 -16.10 -1.05 21.88
N GLU A 333 -15.86 -0.89 20.59
CA GLU A 333 -15.07 -1.83 19.80
C GLU A 333 -13.60 -1.89 20.27
N VAL A 334 -12.97 -0.74 20.52
CA VAL A 334 -11.61 -0.67 21.06
C VAL A 334 -11.53 -1.35 22.43
N ASN A 335 -12.45 -1.02 23.34
CA ASN A 335 -12.50 -1.60 24.68
C ASN A 335 -12.69 -3.13 24.61
N GLN A 336 -13.59 -3.60 23.75
CA GLN A 336 -13.85 -5.03 23.57
C GLN A 336 -12.61 -5.76 23.05
N ARG A 337 -11.90 -5.19 22.08
CA ARG A 337 -10.72 -5.82 21.48
C ARG A 337 -9.53 -5.84 22.42
N LEU A 338 -9.29 -4.76 23.17
CA LEU A 338 -8.14 -4.65 24.09
C LEU A 338 -8.30 -5.44 25.39
N GLY A 339 -9.54 -5.56 25.89
CA GLY A 339 -9.82 -6.21 27.16
C GLY A 339 -9.21 -5.48 28.35
N GLU A 340 -8.79 -6.24 29.37
CA GLU A 340 -8.22 -5.71 30.61
C GLU A 340 -6.82 -5.11 30.40
N PRO A 341 -6.52 -3.96 31.04
CA PRO A 341 -5.23 -3.29 30.87
C PRO A 341 -4.11 -3.98 31.65
N THR A 342 -2.99 -4.22 30.97
CA THR A 342 -1.70 -4.62 31.57
C THR A 342 -0.64 -3.56 31.28
N PRO A 343 0.49 -3.52 32.00
CA PRO A 343 1.59 -2.59 31.71
C PRO A 343 2.06 -2.67 30.25
N VAL A 344 2.23 -3.89 29.72
CA VAL A 344 2.66 -4.14 28.33
C VAL A 344 1.63 -3.62 27.33
N LYS A 345 0.33 -3.89 27.54
CA LYS A 345 -0.73 -3.39 26.66
C LYS A 345 -0.82 -1.86 26.68
N ARG A 346 -0.67 -1.23 27.84
CA ARG A 346 -0.68 0.24 27.95
C ARG A 346 0.47 0.87 27.18
N TRP A 347 1.67 0.30 27.29
CA TRP A 347 2.82 0.72 26.49
C TRP A 347 2.54 0.59 24.98
N LEU A 348 2.06 -0.57 24.52
CA LEU A 348 1.73 -0.79 23.10
C LEU A 348 0.63 0.14 22.58
N VAL A 349 -0.43 0.37 23.36
CA VAL A 349 -1.52 1.28 22.95
C VAL A 349 -1.03 2.71 22.88
N ARG A 350 -0.19 3.15 23.84
CA ARG A 350 0.39 4.49 23.81
C ARG A 350 1.31 4.69 22.59
N LEU A 351 2.12 3.68 22.28
CA LEU A 351 2.95 3.61 21.08
C LEU A 351 2.14 3.68 19.79
N LEU A 352 1.05 2.91 19.71
CA LEU A 352 0.12 2.92 18.58
C LEU A 352 -0.53 4.29 18.39
N VAL A 353 -1.02 4.90 19.48
CA VAL A 353 -1.60 6.24 19.48
C VAL A 353 -0.61 7.25 18.90
N HIS A 354 0.62 7.30 19.43
CA HIS A 354 1.64 8.23 18.96
C HIS A 354 1.91 8.06 17.46
N LYS A 355 2.03 6.81 16.99
CA LYS A 355 2.20 6.53 15.57
C LYS A 355 1.06 7.07 14.70
N LEU A 356 -0.18 6.85 15.12
CA LEU A 356 -1.36 7.29 14.35
C LEU A 356 -1.43 8.82 14.29
N GLU A 357 -1.13 9.50 15.39
CA GLU A 357 -1.13 10.97 15.46
C GLU A 357 -0.05 11.60 14.58
N LEU A 358 1.13 10.98 14.53
CA LEU A 358 2.19 11.38 13.60
C LEU A 358 1.81 11.18 12.13
N GLY A 359 0.89 10.26 11.83
CA GLY A 359 0.33 10.05 10.49
C GLY A 359 -0.75 11.08 10.14
N ASP A 360 -1.64 11.40 11.09
CA ASP A 360 -2.77 12.32 10.89
C ASP A 360 -2.32 13.77 10.66
N THR A 361 -1.23 14.23 11.29
CA THR A 361 -0.68 15.58 11.06
C THR A 361 -0.24 15.82 9.61
N ARG A 362 -0.09 14.75 8.80
CA ARG A 362 0.40 14.83 7.41
C ARG A 362 -0.71 14.88 6.36
N HIS A 363 -1.91 14.37 6.66
CA HIS A 363 -3.07 14.41 5.73
C HIS A 363 -3.93 15.66 5.85
N VAL A 364 -3.65 16.51 6.85
CA VAL A 364 -4.35 17.78 7.10
C VAL A 364 -3.56 18.97 6.52
N ALA A 365 -2.40 18.75 5.91
CA ALA A 365 -1.77 19.78 5.08
C ALA A 365 -2.64 20.01 3.83
N PRO A 366 -3.17 21.24 3.62
CA PRO A 366 -3.99 21.52 2.46
C PRO A 366 -3.11 21.44 1.20
N GLY A 367 -3.53 20.62 0.23
CA GLY A 367 -3.12 20.80 -1.16
C GLY A 367 -3.66 22.10 -1.75
#